data_AF-A0A962QJM4-F1
#
_entry.id   AF-A0A962QJM4-F1
#
_cell.length_a   1.000
_cell.length_b   1.000
_cell.length_c   1.000
_cell.angle_alpha   90.00
_cell.angle_beta   90.00
_cell.angle_gamma   90.00
#
_symmetry.space_group_name_H-M   'P 1'
#
loop_
_entity.id
_entity.type
_entity.pdbx_description
1 polymer ?
#
loop_
_entity_poly.entity_id
_entity_poly.type
_entity_poly.pdbx_seq_one_letter_code
_entity_poly.pdbx_strand_id
1 'polypeptide(L)'
;MAKLDGLIRVHKHALDQKQKFVAELYRQAEELAGQKTTLLSQLDEEREKMQEFGVEMLSYFGPYSEAVKERVIEINEAATVLESRIEIAREDMRAAFAELKKIQLTQEARENEEEKEQNKKESEELDEIAIETYRRKQND
;
A
#
# COMPACT_ATOMS: atom_id res chain seq x y z
N MET A 1 -25.21 20.32 -5.15
CA MET A 1 -24.18 20.35 -4.08
C MET A 1 -22.78 20.46 -4.70
N ALA A 2 -21.74 20.84 -3.93
CA ALA A 2 -20.35 20.78 -4.43
C ALA A 2 -19.89 19.31 -4.55
N LYS A 3 -19.46 18.89 -5.75
CA LYS A 3 -19.00 17.52 -6.02
C LYS A 3 -17.66 17.25 -5.35
N LEU A 4 -17.54 16.13 -4.64
CA LEU A 4 -16.31 15.74 -3.94
C LEU A 4 -15.26 15.08 -4.85
N ASP A 5 -15.53 14.92 -6.15
CA ASP A 5 -14.65 14.24 -7.12
C ASP A 5 -13.22 14.76 -7.15
N GLY A 6 -13.05 16.08 -7.05
CA GLY A 6 -11.73 16.71 -6.98
C GLY A 6 -10.95 16.29 -5.73
N LEU A 7 -11.63 16.28 -4.58
CA LEU A 7 -11.06 15.87 -3.30
C LEU A 7 -10.72 14.38 -3.31
N ILE A 8 -11.61 13.52 -3.82
CA ILE A 8 -11.38 12.08 -3.98
C ILE A 8 -10.12 11.83 -4.80
N ARG A 9 -9.93 12.56 -5.91
CA ARG A 9 -8.75 12.42 -6.78
C ARG A 9 -7.45 12.78 -6.06
N VAL A 10 -7.45 13.87 -5.29
CA VAL A 10 -6.29 14.29 -4.49
C VAL A 10 -5.93 13.24 -3.44
N HIS A 11 -6.91 12.75 -2.70
CA HIS A 11 -6.69 11.73 -1.67
C HIS A 11 -6.26 10.37 -2.26
N LYS A 12 -6.80 10.00 -3.43
CA LYS A 12 -6.35 8.81 -4.16
C LYS A 12 -4.88 8.93 -4.56
N HIS A 13 -4.48 10.06 -5.14
CA HIS A 13 -3.08 10.28 -5.47
C HIS A 13 -2.18 10.25 -4.24
N ALA A 14 -2.61 10.85 -3.12
CA ALA A 14 -1.85 10.80 -1.87
C ALA A 14 -1.69 9.36 -1.34
N LEU A 15 -2.74 8.54 -1.41
CA LEU A 15 -2.67 7.12 -1.06
C LEU A 15 -1.71 6.36 -1.96
N ASP A 16 -1.76 6.58 -3.28
CA ASP A 16 -0.87 5.94 -4.25
C ASP A 16 0.61 6.26 -3.96
N GLN A 17 0.92 7.51 -3.55
CA GLN A 17 2.28 7.88 -3.15
C GLN A 17 2.73 7.15 -1.88
N LYS A 18 1.85 7.00 -0.89
CA LYS A 18 2.15 6.23 0.34
C LYS A 18 2.36 4.75 0.05
N GLN A 19 1.56 4.16 -0.83
CA GLN A 19 1.74 2.78 -1.29
C GLN A 19 3.10 2.56 -1.96
N LYS A 20 3.48 3.47 -2.87
CA LYS A 20 4.81 3.43 -3.50
C LYS A 20 5.94 3.54 -2.49
N PHE A 21 5.78 4.42 -1.50
CA PHE A 21 6.77 4.57 -0.43
C PHE A 21 6.92 3.31 0.42
N VAL A 22 5.82 2.67 0.80
CA VAL A 22 5.85 1.37 1.52
C VAL A 22 6.53 0.30 0.66
N ALA A 23 6.21 0.21 -0.63
CA ALA A 23 6.82 -0.75 -1.54
C ALA A 23 8.34 -0.54 -1.67
N GLU A 24 8.78 0.72 -1.72
CA GLU A 24 10.19 1.08 -1.76
C GLU A 24 10.93 0.62 -0.49
N LEU A 25 10.33 0.79 0.69
CA LEU A 25 10.92 0.32 1.95
C LEU A 25 11.03 -1.21 1.99
N TYR A 26 10.02 -1.93 1.50
CA TYR A 26 10.09 -3.39 1.39
C TYR A 26 11.20 -3.85 0.44
N ARG A 27 11.38 -3.16 -0.69
CA ARG A 27 12.48 -3.44 -1.62
C ARG A 27 13.84 -3.28 -0.96
N GLN A 28 14.04 -2.22 -0.16
CA GLN A 28 15.28 -2.02 0.58
C GLN A 28 15.52 -3.12 1.62
N ALA A 29 14.48 -3.56 2.31
CA ALA A 29 14.57 -4.67 3.27
C ALA A 29 14.93 -5.99 2.57
N GLU A 30 14.36 -6.27 1.40
CA GLU A 30 14.68 -7.44 0.59
C GLU A 30 16.13 -7.41 0.10
N GLU A 31 16.62 -6.23 -0.32
CA GLU A 31 18.02 -6.06 -0.73
C GLU A 31 18.99 -6.38 0.43
N LEU A 32 18.73 -5.87 1.64
CA LEU A 32 19.53 -6.19 2.82
C LEU A 32 19.51 -7.69 3.16
N ALA A 33 18.33 -8.33 3.07
CA ALA A 33 18.20 -9.76 3.29
C ALA A 33 19.00 -10.58 2.25
N GLY A 34 18.97 -10.14 0.99
CA GLY A 34 19.77 -10.71 -0.09
C GLY A 34 21.27 -10.57 0.18
N GLN A 35 21.73 -9.37 0.53
CA GLN A 35 23.14 -9.11 0.87
C GLN A 35 23.62 -9.99 2.02
N LYS A 36 22.84 -10.10 3.10
CA LYS A 36 23.14 -10.98 4.24
C LYS A 36 23.27 -12.43 3.81
N THR A 37 22.31 -12.91 3.00
CA THR A 37 22.31 -14.29 2.50
C THR A 37 23.57 -14.57 1.68
N THR A 38 23.92 -13.68 0.75
CA THR A 38 25.15 -13.80 -0.06
C THR A 38 26.41 -13.83 0.81
N LEU A 39 26.52 -12.95 1.80
CA LEU A 39 27.67 -12.92 2.70
C LEU A 39 27.83 -14.21 3.50
N LEU A 40 26.73 -14.76 4.01
CA LEU A 40 26.75 -16.01 4.77
C LEU A 40 27.10 -17.20 3.87
N SER A 41 26.53 -17.28 2.66
CA SER A 41 26.87 -18.32 1.70
C SER A 41 28.36 -18.26 1.30
N GLN A 42 28.90 -17.06 1.05
CA GLN A 42 30.32 -16.90 0.76
C GLN A 42 31.20 -17.34 1.95
N LEU A 43 30.80 -17.02 3.17
CA LEU A 43 31.53 -17.44 4.37
C LEU A 43 31.55 -18.97 4.51
N ASP A 44 30.44 -19.63 4.23
CA ASP A 44 30.35 -21.10 4.25
C ASP A 44 31.21 -21.73 3.16
N GLU A 45 31.18 -21.21 1.92
CA GLU A 45 32.04 -21.67 0.82
C GLU A 45 33.53 -21.53 1.17
N GLU A 46 33.94 -20.39 1.73
CA GLU A 46 35.34 -20.18 2.14
C GLU A 46 35.74 -21.12 3.28
N ARG A 47 34.82 -21.40 4.21
CA ARG A 47 35.06 -22.36 5.30
C ARG A 47 35.24 -23.79 4.80
N GLU A 48 34.51 -24.20 3.76
CA GLU A 48 34.70 -25.51 3.13
C GLU A 48 36.06 -25.63 2.46
N LYS A 49 36.47 -24.63 1.67
CA LYS A 49 37.79 -24.59 1.01
C LYS A 49 38.94 -24.68 2.02
N MET A 50 38.81 -24.07 3.20
CA MET A 50 39.84 -24.19 4.23
C MET A 50 40.12 -25.62 4.68
N GLN A 51 39.11 -26.50 4.66
CA GLN A 51 39.30 -27.90 5.03
C GLN A 51 40.23 -28.61 4.03
N GLU A 52 40.35 -28.08 2.81
CA GLU A 52 41.19 -28.62 1.74
C GLU A 52 42.62 -28.03 1.71
N PHE A 53 42.81 -26.75 2.07
CA PHE A 53 44.08 -26.02 1.84
C PHE A 53 45.03 -25.87 3.06
N GLY A 54 44.75 -26.52 4.19
CA GLY A 54 45.71 -26.62 5.31
C GLY A 54 45.94 -25.34 6.13
N VAL A 55 46.92 -25.38 7.04
CA VAL A 55 47.09 -24.43 8.16
C VAL A 55 47.40 -22.99 7.72
N GLU A 56 48.00 -22.79 6.56
CA GLU A 56 48.38 -21.46 6.05
C GLU A 56 47.17 -20.57 5.75
N MET A 57 46.05 -21.16 5.29
CA MET A 57 44.79 -20.45 5.05
C MET A 57 44.06 -20.02 6.34
N LEU A 58 44.37 -20.63 7.50
CA LEU A 58 43.77 -20.23 8.80
C LEU A 58 44.10 -18.78 9.17
N SER A 59 45.29 -18.31 8.78
CA SER A 59 45.75 -16.95 9.11
C SER A 59 44.94 -15.84 8.43
N TYR A 60 44.42 -16.10 7.23
CA TYR A 60 43.62 -15.14 6.45
C TYR A 60 42.12 -15.25 6.73
N PHE A 61 41.64 -16.46 6.99
CA PHE A 61 40.20 -16.69 7.20
C PHE A 61 39.68 -16.07 8.50
N GLY A 62 40.46 -16.11 9.59
CA GLY A 62 40.04 -15.55 10.87
C GLY A 62 39.57 -14.09 10.74
N PRO A 63 40.44 -13.17 10.27
CA PRO A 63 40.06 -11.78 10.02
C PRO A 63 38.89 -11.60 9.05
N TYR A 64 38.85 -12.39 7.97
CA TYR A 64 37.74 -12.35 7.01
C TYR A 64 36.40 -12.72 7.66
N SER A 65 36.38 -13.80 8.44
CA SER A 65 35.17 -14.28 9.12
C SER A 65 34.63 -13.28 10.13
N GLU A 66 35.50 -12.56 10.84
CA GLU A 66 35.11 -11.50 11.76
C GLU A 66 34.55 -10.29 11.01
N ALA A 67 35.17 -9.88 9.90
CA ALA A 67 34.65 -8.80 9.07
C ALA A 67 33.26 -9.14 8.48
N VAL A 68 33.03 -10.38 8.05
CA VAL A 68 31.71 -10.83 7.60
C VAL A 68 30.68 -10.80 8.73
N LYS A 69 31.04 -11.24 9.94
CA LYS A 69 30.13 -11.18 11.11
C LYS A 69 29.77 -9.74 11.46
N GLU A 70 30.75 -8.84 11.50
CA GLU A 70 30.52 -7.42 11.76
C GLU A 70 29.56 -6.84 10.71
N ARG A 71 29.79 -7.14 9.43
CA ARG A 71 28.90 -6.71 8.36
C ARG A 71 27.47 -7.26 8.49
N VAL A 72 27.31 -8.52 8.93
CA VAL A 72 25.99 -9.11 9.19
C VAL A 72 25.29 -8.43 10.36
N ILE A 73 26.02 -8.03 11.40
CA ILE A 73 25.48 -7.25 12.53
C ILE A 73 24.94 -5.91 12.02
N GLU A 74 25.75 -5.16 11.25
CA GLU A 74 25.33 -3.88 10.65
C GLU A 74 24.06 -4.03 9.79
N ILE A 75 23.99 -5.09 8.98
CA ILE A 75 22.81 -5.36 8.14
C ILE A 75 21.58 -5.64 9.01
N ASN A 76 21.71 -6.40 10.10
CA ASN A 76 20.58 -6.67 11.00
C ASN A 76 20.10 -5.40 11.68
N GLU A 77 21.00 -4.53 12.14
CA GLU A 77 20.65 -3.24 12.73
C GLU A 77 19.91 -2.35 11.73
N ALA A 78 20.41 -2.26 10.50
CA ALA A 78 19.76 -1.52 9.42
C ALA A 78 18.37 -2.10 9.08
N ALA A 79 18.23 -3.44 9.08
CA ALA A 79 16.96 -4.12 8.86
C ALA A 79 15.94 -3.80 9.96
N THR A 80 16.33 -3.81 11.24
CA THR A 80 15.44 -3.43 12.35
C THR A 80 14.95 -1.98 12.23
N VAL A 81 15.82 -1.07 11.81
CA VAL A 81 15.43 0.33 11.54
C VAL A 81 14.44 0.40 10.37
N LEU A 82 14.67 -0.35 9.29
CA LEU A 82 13.74 -0.41 8.16
C LEU A 82 12.38 -1.02 8.54
N GLU A 83 12.35 -2.09 9.32
CA GLU A 83 11.11 -2.69 9.83
C GLU A 83 10.27 -1.67 10.60
N SER A 84 10.90 -0.91 11.49
CA SER A 84 10.23 0.17 12.24
C SER A 84 9.66 1.24 11.29
N ARG A 85 10.42 1.62 10.25
CA ARG A 85 9.98 2.59 9.23
C ARG A 85 8.83 2.05 8.38
N ILE A 86 8.85 0.75 8.05
CA ILE A 86 7.78 0.07 7.33
C ILE A 86 6.50 0.13 8.14
N GLU A 87 6.54 -0.20 9.43
CA GLU A 87 5.33 -0.16 10.28
C GLU A 87 4.74 1.25 10.36
N ILE A 88 5.58 2.28 10.54
CA ILE A 88 5.13 3.68 10.53
C ILE A 88 4.49 4.04 9.19
N ALA A 89 5.14 3.69 8.07
CA ALA A 89 4.64 3.99 6.73
C ALA A 89 3.33 3.25 6.41
N ARG A 90 3.18 2.01 6.89
CA ARG A 90 1.95 1.22 6.76
C ARG A 90 0.79 1.86 7.51
N GLU A 91 1.04 2.36 8.71
CA GLU A 91 0.00 3.01 9.51
C GLU A 91 -0.44 4.34 8.88
N ASP A 92 0.50 5.14 8.38
CA ASP A 92 0.21 6.36 7.64
C ASP A 92 -0.58 6.07 6.34
N MET A 93 -0.22 5.00 5.62
CA MET A 93 -0.98 4.52 4.45
C MET A 93 -2.40 4.10 4.82
N ARG A 94 -2.60 3.38 5.93
CA ARG A 94 -3.92 2.98 6.43
C ARG A 94 -4.77 4.19 6.79
N ALA A 95 -4.20 5.18 7.47
CA ALA A 95 -4.89 6.41 7.82
C ALA A 95 -5.37 7.16 6.55
N ALA A 96 -4.50 7.28 5.54
CA ALA A 96 -4.86 7.90 4.27
C ALA A 96 -5.98 7.14 3.52
N PHE A 97 -5.95 5.81 3.57
CA PHE A 97 -7.00 4.98 2.99
C PHE A 97 -8.35 5.18 3.70
N ALA A 98 -8.34 5.22 5.04
CA ALA A 98 -9.54 5.45 5.83
C ALA A 98 -10.19 6.81 5.51
N GLU A 99 -9.38 7.86 5.38
CA GLU A 99 -9.88 9.19 5.02
C GLU A 99 -10.45 9.21 3.60
N LEU A 100 -9.76 8.62 2.63
CA LEU A 100 -10.29 8.48 1.26
C LEU A 100 -11.63 7.74 1.26
N LYS A 101 -11.74 6.64 2.02
CA LYS A 101 -12.97 5.84 2.05
C LYS A 101 -14.13 6.60 2.69
N LYS A 102 -13.87 7.38 3.73
CA LYS A 102 -14.87 8.27 4.35
C LYS A 102 -15.42 9.29 3.35
N ILE A 103 -14.55 9.93 2.57
CA ILE A 103 -14.94 10.90 1.54
C ILE A 103 -15.77 10.20 0.45
N GLN A 104 -15.36 9.02 -0.01
CA GLN A 104 -16.09 8.24 -1.01
C GLN A 104 -17.51 7.88 -0.54
N LEU A 105 -17.64 7.35 0.68
CA LEU A 105 -18.95 7.00 1.25
C LEU A 105 -19.85 8.23 1.40
N THR A 106 -19.28 9.39 1.72
CA THR A 106 -20.05 10.64 1.81
C THR A 106 -20.56 11.07 0.44
N GLN A 107 -19.74 10.93 -0.61
CA GLN A 107 -20.15 11.25 -1.98
C GLN A 107 -21.24 10.29 -2.48
N GLU A 108 -21.05 8.98 -2.25
CA GLU A 108 -22.03 7.94 -2.61
C GLU A 108 -23.39 8.17 -1.92
N ALA A 109 -23.39 8.55 -0.64
CA ALA A 109 -24.62 8.88 0.07
C ALA A 109 -25.36 10.07 -0.55
N ARG A 110 -24.64 11.11 -1.00
CA ARG A 110 -25.22 12.27 -1.68
C ARG A 110 -25.79 11.90 -3.04
N GLU A 111 -25.07 11.11 -3.82
CA GLU A 111 -25.52 10.65 -5.14
C GLU A 111 -26.80 9.83 -5.01
N ASN A 112 -26.88 8.93 -4.02
CA ASN A 112 -28.07 8.14 -3.74
C ASN A 112 -29.27 9.00 -3.29
N GLU A 113 -29.03 10.11 -2.59
CA GLU A 113 -30.08 11.05 -2.18
C GLU A 113 -30.59 11.86 -3.38
N GLU A 114 -29.68 12.42 -4.19
CA GLU A 114 -29.99 13.15 -5.42
C GLU A 114 -30.77 12.26 -6.41
N GLU A 115 -30.36 10.99 -6.58
CA GLU A 115 -31.05 10.03 -7.44
C GLU A 115 -32.47 9.71 -6.92
N LYS A 116 -32.65 9.52 -5.61
CA LYS A 116 -33.98 9.29 -5.03
C LYS A 116 -34.89 10.50 -5.20
N GLU A 117 -34.38 11.71 -5.01
CA GLU A 117 -35.15 12.92 -5.25
C GLU A 117 -35.57 13.06 -6.71
N GLN A 118 -34.66 12.75 -7.63
CA GLN A 118 -34.94 12.80 -9.06
C GLN A 118 -35.98 11.75 -9.46
N ASN A 119 -35.81 10.49 -9.04
CA ASN A 119 -36.77 9.42 -9.29
C ASN A 119 -38.16 9.73 -8.71
N LYS A 120 -38.20 10.38 -7.53
CA LYS A 120 -39.46 10.81 -6.92
C LYS A 120 -40.16 11.88 -7.78
N LYS A 121 -39.43 12.90 -8.22
CA LYS A 121 -39.99 13.95 -9.10
C LYS A 121 -40.49 13.37 -10.42
N GLU A 122 -39.69 12.51 -11.06
CA GLU A 122 -40.08 11.85 -12.31
C GLU A 122 -41.34 10.97 -12.12
N SER A 123 -41.44 10.25 -11.00
CA SER A 123 -42.65 9.48 -10.69
C SER A 123 -43.89 10.35 -10.49
N GLU A 124 -43.76 11.47 -9.75
CA GLU A 124 -44.86 12.41 -9.52
C GLU A 124 -45.34 13.05 -10.84
N GLU A 125 -44.41 13.42 -11.73
CA GLU A 125 -44.72 13.95 -13.06
C GLU A 125 -45.44 12.92 -13.95
N LEU A 126 -44.98 11.66 -13.95
CA LEU A 126 -45.60 10.58 -14.72
C LEU A 126 -47.01 10.25 -14.22
N ASP A 127 -47.21 10.26 -12.90
CA ASP A 127 -48.53 10.06 -12.28
C ASP A 127 -49.51 11.18 -12.66
N GLU A 128 -49.05 12.44 -12.69
CA GLU A 128 -49.87 13.58 -13.11
C GLU A 128 -50.30 13.45 -14.59
N ILE A 129 -49.38 13.09 -15.48
CA ILE A 129 -49.66 12.83 -16.90
C ILE A 129 -50.66 11.68 -17.07
N ALA A 130 -50.52 10.61 -16.28
CA ALA A 130 -51.41 9.45 -16.33
C ALA A 130 -52.84 9.82 -15.91
N ILE A 131 -53.00 10.60 -14.83
CA ILE A 131 -54.28 11.11 -14.35
C ILE A 131 -54.93 12.01 -15.41
N GLU A 132 -54.16 12.94 -15.99
CA GLU A 132 -54.67 13.85 -17.02
C GLU A 132 -55.17 13.06 -18.25
N THR A 133 -54.37 12.10 -18.71
CA THR A 133 -54.72 11.23 -19.85
C THR A 133 -55.98 10.42 -19.56
N TYR A 134 -56.11 9.89 -18.35
CA TYR A 134 -57.32 9.16 -17.93
C TYR A 134 -58.56 10.06 -17.92
N ARG A 135 -58.46 11.29 -17.38
CA ARG A 135 -59.56 12.27 -17.37
C ARG A 135 -60.01 12.64 -18.78
N ARG A 136 -59.07 12.86 -19.71
CA ARG A 136 -59.39 13.16 -21.11
C ARG A 136 -60.20 12.02 -21.76
N LYS A 137 -59.81 10.76 -21.51
CA LYS A 137 -60.54 9.58 -22.03
C LYS A 137 -61.94 9.36 -21.45
N GLN A 138 -62.26 9.91 -20.27
CA GLN A 138 -63.61 9.82 -19.70
C GLN A 138 -64.56 10.93 -20.18
N ASN A 139 -64.01 12.04 -20.66
CA ASN A 139 -64.78 13.20 -21.09
C ASN A 139 -65.09 13.20 -22.61
N ASP A 140 -64.52 12.25 -23.36
CA ASP A 140 -64.86 11.90 -24.74
C ASP A 140 -65.79 10.66 -24.76
#